data_AF-A0A2S3IDU2-F1
#
_entry.id   AF-A0A2S3IDU2-F1
#
_cell.length_a   1.000
_cell.length_b   1.000
_cell.length_c   1.000
_cell.angle_alpha   90.00
_cell.angle_beta   90.00
_cell.angle_gamma   90.00
#
_symmetry.space_group_name_H-M   'P 1'
#
loop_
_entity.id
_entity.type
_entity.pdbx_description
1 polymer ?
#
loop_
_entity_poly.entity_id
_entity_poly.type
_entity_poly.pdbx_seq_one_letter_code
_entity_poly.pdbx_strand_id
1 'polypeptide(L)'
;MASASQMAISHPAASPAPPRPQSPGVGSVPLSSAIGDLLRFVLSSHAAGAGNPDHDPAAFPLSPSYCARLLDDDGDLCGKLAAGIEQCLEEGRLPGPPAVARIPVAEEGPEEWEAVLLEKGAELKLMYNAVDFELHVQEPYFTQLRAEAKTVEGRLATGNYNRITQGSLLLFNKCLLLNVEAVKKYSSFSEMLQAEIISNVLPDISSIEEGVKVYRKFYTEEREKSYGVLAISVSKPSAQPYTTMTDILVGLGYDGLGRLLGMARTAGTVPDGLPPPRSALISSCMRLHQPNEHERMVGRR
;
A
#
# COMPACT_ATOMS: atom_id res chain seq x y z
N MET A 1 22.53 61.11 7.14
CA MET A 1 21.36 60.21 7.17
C MET A 1 21.74 58.95 6.42
N ALA A 2 22.07 57.87 7.14
CA ALA A 2 22.32 56.56 6.54
C ALA A 2 21.27 55.60 7.12
N SER A 3 20.41 55.08 6.24
CA SER A 3 19.30 54.20 6.57
C SER A 3 19.79 52.77 6.75
N ALA A 4 19.61 52.19 7.93
CA ALA A 4 19.91 50.80 8.21
C ALA A 4 18.72 49.93 7.76
N SER A 5 18.92 49.10 6.72
CA SER A 5 17.97 48.05 6.35
C SER A 5 18.13 46.86 7.30
N GLN A 6 17.09 46.59 8.10
CA GLN A 6 16.92 45.32 8.80
C GLN A 6 16.55 44.23 7.79
N MET A 7 17.42 43.23 7.62
CA MET A 7 17.05 41.98 6.97
C MET A 7 16.29 41.12 7.97
N ALA A 8 15.00 40.90 7.71
CA ALA A 8 14.20 39.90 8.39
C ALA A 8 14.69 38.51 7.99
N ILE A 9 15.26 37.78 8.95
CA ILE A 9 15.59 36.37 8.81
C ILE A 9 14.27 35.61 8.92
N SER A 10 13.75 35.17 7.78
CA SER A 10 12.65 34.22 7.71
C SER A 10 13.16 32.86 8.19
N HIS A 11 12.75 32.46 9.39
CA HIS A 11 12.94 31.08 9.84
C HIS A 11 12.10 30.15 8.94
N PRO A 12 12.68 29.10 8.34
CA PRO A 12 11.89 28.10 7.64
C PRO A 12 10.96 27.42 8.64
N ALA A 13 9.68 27.35 8.29
CA ALA A 13 8.68 26.64 9.06
C ALA A 13 9.14 25.19 9.25
N ALA A 14 9.28 24.76 10.51
CA ALA A 14 9.65 23.39 10.83
C ALA A 14 8.59 22.44 10.25
N SER A 15 9.01 21.50 9.39
CA SER A 15 8.16 20.42 8.94
C SER A 15 7.57 19.68 10.16
N PRO A 16 6.28 19.32 10.15
CA PRO A 16 5.66 18.62 11.27
C PRO A 16 6.43 17.32 11.57
N ALA A 17 6.63 17.04 12.86
CA ALA A 17 7.28 15.81 13.29
C ALA A 17 6.51 14.58 12.75
N PRO A 18 7.21 13.55 12.27
CA PRO A 18 6.56 12.37 11.71
C PRO A 18 5.68 11.69 12.78
N PRO A 19 4.53 11.11 12.38
CA PRO A 19 3.63 10.46 13.32
C PRO A 19 4.36 9.33 14.04
N ARG A 20 4.17 9.26 15.36
CA ARG A 20 4.76 8.21 16.18
C ARG A 20 4.26 6.84 15.75
N PRO A 21 5.11 5.82 15.79
CA PRO A 21 4.63 4.46 15.65
C PRO A 21 3.64 4.11 16.74
N GLN A 22 2.52 3.52 16.32
CA GLN A 22 1.50 3.04 17.24
C GLN A 22 1.98 1.74 17.91
N SER A 23 1.37 1.38 19.04
CA SER A 23 1.62 0.05 19.63
C SER A 23 1.06 -1.02 18.68
N PRO A 24 1.68 -2.22 18.58
CA PRO A 24 1.21 -3.25 17.69
C PRO A 24 -0.24 -3.63 18.00
N GLY A 25 -1.01 -3.88 16.94
CA GLY A 25 -2.22 -4.70 17.06
C GLY A 25 -1.85 -6.10 17.55
N VAL A 26 -2.76 -6.77 18.25
CA VAL A 26 -2.55 -8.15 18.73
C VAL A 26 -3.63 -9.04 18.15
N GLY A 27 -3.23 -10.21 17.66
CA GLY A 27 -4.11 -11.22 17.12
C GLY A 27 -4.27 -11.12 15.60
N SER A 28 -5.08 -12.01 15.05
CA SER A 28 -5.32 -12.11 13.60
C SER A 28 -5.77 -10.78 13.02
N VAL A 29 -5.13 -10.36 11.93
CA VAL A 29 -5.55 -9.18 11.16
C VAL A 29 -6.64 -9.64 10.19
N PRO A 30 -7.89 -9.15 10.30
CA PRO A 30 -8.94 -9.55 9.36
C PRO A 30 -8.55 -9.16 7.94
N LEU A 31 -8.58 -10.12 7.01
CA LEU A 31 -8.24 -9.88 5.61
C LEU A 31 -9.04 -8.71 5.00
N SER A 32 -10.32 -8.60 5.35
CA SER A 32 -11.21 -7.48 4.96
C SER A 32 -10.61 -6.11 5.29
N SER A 33 -9.99 -5.98 6.46
CA SER A 33 -9.36 -4.72 6.89
C SER A 33 -8.06 -4.38 6.16
N ALA A 34 -7.52 -5.31 5.36
CA ALA A 34 -6.21 -5.21 4.74
C ALA A 34 -6.21 -5.34 3.20
N ILE A 35 -7.24 -5.94 2.59
CA ILE A 35 -7.34 -6.12 1.13
C ILE A 35 -7.08 -4.81 0.38
N GLY A 36 -7.68 -3.70 0.84
CA GLY A 36 -7.52 -2.40 0.17
C GLY A 36 -6.07 -1.90 0.20
N ASP A 37 -5.37 -2.05 1.31
CA ASP A 37 -3.97 -1.63 1.45
C ASP A 37 -3.05 -2.51 0.60
N LEU A 38 -3.28 -3.83 0.62
CA LEU A 38 -2.56 -4.81 -0.19
C LEU A 38 -2.75 -4.56 -1.69
N LEU A 39 -3.99 -4.35 -2.13
CA LEU A 39 -4.31 -4.06 -3.51
C LEU A 39 -3.64 -2.77 -3.99
N ARG A 40 -3.73 -1.69 -3.20
CA ARG A 40 -3.05 -0.42 -3.52
C ARG A 40 -1.55 -0.61 -3.62
N PHE A 41 -0.95 -1.39 -2.73
CA PHE A 41 0.49 -1.65 -2.74
C PHE A 41 0.93 -2.35 -4.03
N VAL A 42 0.20 -3.41 -4.44
CA VAL A 42 0.49 -4.15 -5.67
C VAL A 42 0.31 -3.25 -6.90
N LEU A 43 -0.84 -2.57 -7.01
CA LEU A 43 -1.11 -1.67 -8.15
C LEU A 43 -0.09 -0.54 -8.24
N SER A 44 0.33 0.05 -7.11
CA SER A 44 1.30 1.17 -7.10
C SER A 44 2.67 0.70 -7.57
N SER A 45 3.09 -0.50 -7.15
CA SER A 45 4.38 -1.09 -7.56
C SER A 45 4.44 -1.30 -9.08
N HIS A 46 3.33 -1.74 -9.69
CA HIS A 46 3.25 -1.95 -11.13
C HIS A 46 3.06 -0.65 -11.91
N ALA A 47 2.30 0.32 -11.39
CA ALA A 47 2.16 1.66 -11.99
C ALA A 47 3.51 2.39 -12.07
N ALA A 48 4.39 2.22 -11.08
CA ALA A 48 5.72 2.80 -11.06
C ALA A 48 6.73 2.07 -11.97
N GLY A 49 6.35 0.95 -12.60
CA GLY A 49 7.27 0.09 -13.36
C GLY A 49 8.31 -0.60 -12.48
N ALA A 50 8.14 -0.58 -11.17
CA ALA A 50 9.09 -1.15 -10.20
C ALA A 50 8.91 -2.66 -10.02
N GLY A 51 7.81 -3.24 -10.51
CA GLY A 51 7.50 -4.67 -10.43
C GLY A 51 7.49 -5.22 -9.00
N ASN A 52 7.06 -6.47 -8.84
CA ASN A 52 7.40 -7.23 -7.66
C ASN A 52 8.75 -7.90 -7.92
N PRO A 53 9.81 -7.73 -7.09
CA PRO A 53 11.10 -8.39 -7.33
C PRO A 53 11.00 -9.92 -7.41
N ASP A 54 9.96 -10.50 -6.82
CA ASP A 54 9.71 -11.95 -6.81
C ASP A 54 8.86 -12.44 -8.00
N HIS A 55 8.39 -11.56 -8.88
CA HIS A 55 7.54 -11.91 -10.03
C HIS A 55 8.13 -11.34 -11.32
N ASP A 56 7.99 -12.04 -12.44
CA ASP A 56 8.49 -11.53 -13.73
C ASP A 56 7.69 -10.29 -14.13
N PRO A 57 8.29 -9.09 -14.27
CA PRO A 57 7.58 -7.88 -14.67
C PRO A 57 6.85 -8.00 -16.01
N ALA A 58 7.29 -8.91 -16.89
CA ALA A 58 6.64 -9.20 -18.17
C ALA A 58 5.38 -10.08 -18.04
N ALA A 59 5.14 -10.68 -16.87
CA ALA A 59 4.00 -11.56 -16.61
C ALA A 59 2.77 -10.85 -16.04
N PHE A 60 2.90 -9.59 -15.61
CA PHE A 60 1.74 -8.85 -15.10
C PHE A 60 0.88 -8.30 -16.24
N PRO A 61 -0.39 -8.72 -16.39
CA PRO A 61 -1.17 -8.45 -17.59
C PRO A 61 -1.70 -7.00 -17.68
N LEU A 62 -1.70 -6.26 -16.57
CA LEU A 62 -2.24 -4.91 -16.52
C LEU A 62 -1.18 -3.88 -16.88
N SER A 63 -1.54 -2.95 -17.77
CA SER A 63 -0.64 -1.85 -18.13
C SER A 63 -0.39 -0.90 -16.95
N PRO A 64 0.79 -0.26 -16.87
CA PRO A 64 1.08 0.72 -15.81
C PRO A 64 0.06 1.88 -15.77
N SER A 65 -0.41 2.32 -16.93
CA SER A 65 -1.44 3.37 -17.04
C SER A 65 -2.81 2.91 -16.53
N TYR A 66 -3.18 1.65 -16.76
CA TYR A 66 -4.39 1.07 -16.19
C TYR A 66 -4.31 1.01 -14.66
N CYS A 67 -3.18 0.55 -14.11
CA CYS A 67 -2.94 0.52 -12.66
C CYS A 67 -3.02 1.93 -12.04
N ALA A 68 -2.39 2.92 -12.67
CA ALA A 68 -2.46 4.31 -12.22
C ALA A 68 -3.90 4.86 -12.23
N ARG A 69 -4.70 4.50 -13.23
CA ARG A 69 -6.11 4.88 -13.32
C ARG A 69 -7.00 4.19 -12.30
N LEU A 70 -6.68 2.97 -11.88
CA LEU A 70 -7.38 2.31 -10.76
C LEU A 70 -7.08 2.99 -9.42
N LEU A 71 -5.85 3.48 -9.24
CA LEU A 71 -5.39 4.17 -8.04
C LEU A 71 -5.85 5.63 -7.94
N ASP A 72 -6.37 6.19 -9.03
CA ASP A 72 -6.94 7.53 -9.02
C ASP A 72 -8.15 7.57 -8.07
N ASP A 73 -8.16 8.51 -7.14
CA ASP A 73 -9.24 8.68 -6.16
C ASP A 73 -10.55 9.13 -6.84
N ASP A 74 -10.48 9.59 -8.10
CA ASP A 74 -11.62 10.02 -8.88
C ASP A 74 -12.55 8.85 -9.27
N GLY A 75 -13.50 8.55 -8.39
CA GLY A 75 -14.50 7.50 -8.58
C GLY A 75 -14.25 6.23 -7.76
N ASP A 76 -13.20 6.22 -6.93
CA ASP A 76 -12.85 5.15 -5.98
C ASP A 76 -12.84 3.75 -6.61
N LEU A 77 -12.17 3.60 -7.75
CA LEU A 77 -12.13 2.33 -8.47
C LEU A 77 -11.35 1.27 -7.66
N CYS A 78 -10.22 1.65 -7.05
CA CYS A 78 -9.47 0.76 -6.19
C CYS A 78 -10.29 0.29 -4.97
N GLY A 79 -11.06 1.18 -4.34
CA GLY A 79 -11.92 0.81 -3.21
C GLY A 79 -13.05 -0.13 -3.62
N LYS A 80 -13.70 0.13 -4.76
CA LYS A 80 -14.71 -0.78 -5.33
C LYS A 80 -14.14 -2.15 -5.68
N LEU A 81 -12.95 -2.18 -6.27
CA LEU A 81 -12.28 -3.43 -6.59
C LEU A 81 -11.93 -4.22 -5.33
N ALA A 82 -11.41 -3.55 -4.30
CA ALA A 82 -11.14 -4.17 -3.00
C ALA A 82 -12.42 -4.78 -2.40
N ALA A 83 -13.52 -4.04 -2.39
CA ALA A 83 -14.82 -4.51 -1.89
C ALA A 83 -15.38 -5.66 -2.73
N GLY A 84 -15.21 -5.60 -4.06
CA GLY A 84 -15.60 -6.68 -4.96
C GLY A 84 -14.82 -7.97 -4.68
N ILE A 85 -13.49 -7.89 -4.56
CA ILE A 85 -12.65 -9.03 -4.18
C ILE A 85 -13.11 -9.60 -2.84
N GLU A 86 -13.23 -8.76 -1.81
CA GLU A 86 -13.67 -9.16 -0.48
C GLU A 86 -15.01 -9.90 -0.51
N GLN A 87 -16.02 -9.32 -1.16
CA GLN A 87 -17.34 -9.94 -1.30
C GLN A 87 -17.24 -11.32 -1.98
N CYS A 88 -16.40 -11.46 -3.01
CA CYS A 88 -16.23 -12.74 -3.69
C CYS A 88 -15.59 -13.79 -2.78
N LEU A 89 -14.63 -13.38 -1.95
CA LEU A 89 -13.98 -14.27 -0.98
C LEU A 89 -14.93 -14.69 0.15
N GLU A 90 -15.92 -13.86 0.49
CA GLU A 90 -16.95 -14.19 1.49
C GLU A 90 -18.07 -15.06 0.93
N GLU A 91 -18.59 -14.73 -0.26
CA GLU A 91 -19.70 -15.45 -0.89
C GLU A 91 -19.27 -16.75 -1.58
N GLY A 92 -17.97 -16.90 -1.85
CA GLY A 92 -17.44 -18.05 -2.59
C GLY A 92 -17.85 -18.04 -4.07
N ARG A 93 -18.26 -16.88 -4.60
CA ARG A 93 -18.71 -16.68 -5.97
C ARG A 93 -18.63 -15.22 -6.38
N LEU A 94 -18.66 -14.96 -7.67
CA LEU A 94 -18.63 -13.61 -8.22
C LEU A 94 -20.00 -12.91 -8.24
N PRO A 95 -20.04 -11.56 -8.26
CA PRO A 95 -21.25 -10.83 -8.59
C PRO A 95 -21.71 -11.21 -10.00
N GLY A 96 -23.02 -11.45 -10.14
CA GLY A 96 -23.63 -11.70 -11.45
C GLY A 96 -23.43 -10.51 -12.41
N PRO A 97 -23.53 -10.75 -13.73
CA PRO A 97 -23.34 -9.69 -14.72
C PRO A 97 -24.26 -8.50 -14.44
N PRO A 98 -23.79 -7.25 -14.66
CA PRO A 98 -24.60 -6.07 -14.43
C PRO A 98 -25.91 -6.17 -15.23
N ALA A 99 -27.02 -5.76 -14.60
CA ALA A 99 -28.35 -5.86 -15.18
C ALA A 99 -28.51 -4.89 -16.36
N VAL A 100 -28.05 -5.29 -17.55
CA VAL A 100 -28.33 -4.60 -18.81
C VAL A 100 -29.59 -5.23 -19.43
N ALA A 101 -30.47 -4.40 -19.98
CA ALA A 101 -31.71 -4.84 -20.62
C ALA A 101 -31.44 -5.97 -21.64
N ARG A 102 -31.94 -7.17 -21.31
CA ARG A 102 -31.94 -8.45 -22.05
C ARG A 102 -31.43 -8.37 -23.49
N ILE A 103 -30.19 -8.79 -23.68
CA ILE A 103 -29.81 -9.62 -24.83
C ILE A 103 -29.39 -10.97 -24.22
N PRO A 104 -29.86 -12.13 -24.74
CA PRO A 104 -29.48 -13.42 -24.18
C PRO A 104 -27.99 -13.62 -24.45
N VAL A 105 -27.17 -13.37 -23.45
CA VAL A 105 -25.79 -13.86 -23.41
C VAL A 105 -25.90 -15.33 -23.01
N ALA A 106 -25.23 -16.20 -23.77
CA ALA A 106 -25.17 -17.63 -23.47
C ALA A 106 -24.68 -17.81 -22.01
N GLU A 107 -25.17 -18.84 -21.33
CA GLU A 107 -24.62 -19.26 -20.04
C GLU A 107 -23.15 -19.63 -20.27
N GLU A 108 -22.26 -18.68 -20.04
CA GLU A 108 -20.82 -18.91 -20.02
C GLU A 108 -20.55 -19.77 -18.78
N GLY A 109 -19.90 -20.92 -18.98
CA GLY A 109 -19.50 -21.80 -17.88
C GLY A 109 -18.63 -21.06 -16.87
N PRO A 110 -18.38 -21.66 -15.69
CA PRO A 110 -17.55 -21.04 -14.65
C PRO A 110 -16.22 -20.61 -15.28
N GLU A 111 -15.96 -19.31 -15.27
CA GLU A 111 -14.78 -18.79 -15.93
C GLU A 111 -13.53 -19.18 -15.14
N GLU A 112 -12.44 -19.49 -15.84
CA GLU A 112 -11.21 -20.04 -15.27
C GLU A 112 -10.62 -19.19 -14.13
N TRP A 113 -10.95 -17.90 -14.11
CA TRP A 113 -10.46 -16.94 -13.12
C TRP A 113 -11.22 -16.94 -11.78
N GLU A 114 -12.45 -17.47 -11.72
CA GLU A 114 -13.19 -17.61 -10.47
C GLU A 114 -12.51 -18.62 -9.54
N ALA A 115 -12.01 -19.73 -10.10
CA ALA A 115 -11.25 -20.73 -9.36
C ALA A 115 -9.97 -20.15 -8.76
N VAL A 116 -9.22 -19.37 -9.55
CA VAL A 116 -7.99 -18.70 -9.09
C VAL A 116 -8.28 -17.74 -7.94
N LEU A 117 -9.34 -16.93 -8.07
CA LEU A 117 -9.74 -15.97 -7.03
C LEU A 117 -10.05 -16.67 -5.71
N LEU A 118 -10.79 -17.79 -5.74
CA LEU A 118 -11.16 -18.53 -4.53
C LEU A 118 -9.98 -19.25 -3.90
N GLU A 119 -9.14 -19.91 -4.71
CA GLU A 119 -7.94 -20.60 -4.24
C GLU A 119 -6.96 -19.62 -3.57
N LYS A 120 -6.59 -18.56 -4.31
CA LYS A 120 -5.64 -17.55 -3.84
C LYS A 120 -6.21 -16.68 -2.73
N GLY A 121 -7.52 -16.46 -2.74
CA GLY A 121 -8.22 -15.78 -1.65
C GLY A 121 -8.21 -16.58 -0.34
N ALA A 122 -8.38 -17.90 -0.40
CA ALA A 122 -8.23 -18.77 0.76
C ALA A 122 -6.78 -18.77 1.28
N GLU A 123 -5.80 -18.77 0.38
CA GLU A 123 -4.37 -18.63 0.72
C GLU A 123 -4.10 -17.31 1.47
N LEU A 124 -4.59 -16.16 0.95
CA LEU A 124 -4.50 -14.87 1.65
C LEU A 124 -5.16 -14.95 3.03
N LYS A 125 -6.36 -15.51 3.13
CA LYS A 125 -7.07 -15.60 4.41
C LYS A 125 -6.26 -16.39 5.45
N LEU A 126 -5.62 -17.48 5.05
CA LEU A 126 -4.73 -18.26 5.92
C LEU A 126 -3.51 -17.45 6.35
N MET A 127 -2.86 -16.72 5.44
CA MET A 127 -1.72 -15.86 5.75
C MET A 127 -2.07 -14.79 6.80
N TYR A 128 -3.18 -14.07 6.60
CA TYR A 128 -3.60 -13.00 7.50
C TYR A 128 -4.10 -13.50 8.86
N ASN A 129 -4.74 -14.68 8.90
CA ASN A 129 -5.14 -15.32 10.15
C ASN A 129 -3.94 -15.79 10.99
N ALA A 130 -2.81 -16.09 10.36
CA ALA A 130 -1.58 -16.51 11.03
C ALA A 130 -0.76 -15.34 11.60
N VAL A 131 -1.12 -14.09 11.31
CA VAL A 131 -0.41 -12.91 11.79
C VAL A 131 -0.59 -12.76 13.31
N ASP A 132 0.51 -12.61 14.02
CA ASP A 132 0.51 -12.34 15.46
C ASP A 132 0.40 -10.84 15.77
N PHE A 133 1.12 -10.02 14.99
CA PHE A 133 1.25 -8.59 15.23
C PHE A 133 1.26 -7.77 13.93
N GLU A 134 0.45 -6.70 13.92
CA GLU A 134 0.48 -5.68 12.88
C GLU A 134 1.38 -4.52 13.31
N LEU A 135 2.35 -4.18 12.46
CA LEU A 135 3.27 -3.07 12.66
C LEU A 135 3.19 -2.09 11.50
N HIS A 136 3.47 -0.81 11.79
CA HIS A 136 3.61 0.21 10.78
C HIS A 136 5.03 0.77 10.74
N VAL A 137 5.57 0.91 9.54
CA VAL A 137 6.90 1.47 9.28
C VAL A 137 6.85 2.45 8.11
N GLN A 138 7.62 3.54 8.20
CA GLN A 138 7.66 4.58 7.17
C GLN A 138 8.70 4.26 6.10
N GLU A 139 8.58 4.87 4.92
CA GLU A 139 9.68 4.91 3.95
C GLU A 139 10.87 5.71 4.50
N PRO A 140 12.13 5.35 4.17
CA PRO A 140 12.53 4.28 3.24
C PRO A 140 12.58 2.87 3.88
N TYR A 141 12.31 2.77 5.18
CA TYR A 141 12.51 1.53 5.94
C TYR A 141 11.57 0.40 5.51
N PHE A 142 10.35 0.71 5.06
CA PHE A 142 9.45 -0.29 4.48
C PHE A 142 10.07 -0.94 3.23
N THR A 143 10.55 -0.13 2.28
CA THR A 143 11.25 -0.63 1.09
C THR A 143 12.50 -1.44 1.46
N GLN A 144 13.27 -1.00 2.45
CA GLN A 144 14.48 -1.69 2.89
C GLN A 144 14.19 -3.04 3.57
N LEU A 145 13.10 -3.14 4.35
CA LEU A 145 12.65 -4.42 4.91
C LEU A 145 12.23 -5.38 3.80
N ARG A 146 11.47 -4.88 2.81
CA ARG A 146 11.03 -5.68 1.65
C ARG A 146 12.21 -6.21 0.83
N ALA A 147 13.25 -5.39 0.66
CA ALA A 147 14.47 -5.72 -0.07
C ALA A 147 15.51 -6.47 0.79
N GLU A 148 15.17 -6.81 2.03
CA GLU A 148 16.03 -7.51 3.00
C GLU A 148 17.35 -6.78 3.32
N ALA A 149 17.47 -5.50 2.94
CA ALA A 149 18.59 -4.63 3.30
C ALA A 149 18.53 -4.24 4.77
N LYS A 150 17.33 -4.06 5.31
CA LYS A 150 17.06 -3.87 6.73
C LYS A 150 16.53 -5.17 7.30
N THR A 151 17.22 -5.72 8.30
CA THR A 151 16.91 -7.03 8.91
C THR A 151 16.64 -6.91 10.41
N VAL A 152 16.76 -5.72 10.99
CA VAL A 152 16.48 -5.48 12.40
C VAL A 152 15.57 -4.28 12.55
N GLU A 153 14.44 -4.46 13.24
CA GLU A 153 13.50 -3.40 13.56
C GLU A 153 13.65 -2.95 15.02
N GLY A 154 14.02 -1.68 15.22
CA GLY A 154 14.21 -1.08 16.54
C GLY A 154 12.94 -0.41 17.07
N ARG A 155 12.48 -0.80 18.26
CA ARG A 155 11.27 -0.25 18.90
C ARG A 155 11.51 0.02 20.38
N LEU A 156 10.76 0.95 20.98
CA LEU A 156 10.72 1.03 22.45
C LEU A 156 10.10 -0.25 23.02
N ALA A 157 10.67 -0.76 24.12
CA ALA A 157 10.19 -1.97 24.80
C ALA A 157 8.93 -1.70 25.64
N THR A 158 7.82 -1.33 24.98
CA THR A 158 6.58 -0.86 25.62
C THR A 158 5.34 -1.53 25.03
N GLY A 159 4.29 -1.67 25.84
CA GLY A 159 3.00 -2.19 25.39
C GLY A 159 3.10 -3.58 24.74
N ASN A 160 2.40 -3.76 23.61
CA ASN A 160 2.34 -5.04 22.90
C ASN A 160 3.67 -5.44 22.25
N TYR A 161 4.62 -4.52 22.05
CA TYR A 161 5.94 -4.88 21.53
C TYR A 161 6.66 -5.89 22.45
N ASN A 162 6.43 -5.82 23.77
CA ASN A 162 7.02 -6.76 24.73
C ASN A 162 6.49 -8.20 24.61
N ARG A 163 5.44 -8.42 23.82
CA ARG A 163 4.84 -9.74 23.59
C ARG A 163 5.39 -10.41 22.34
N ILE A 164 6.14 -9.69 21.50
CA ILE A 164 6.76 -10.23 20.30
C ILE A 164 7.90 -11.16 20.74
N THR A 165 7.89 -12.39 20.22
CA THR A 165 8.90 -13.40 20.52
C THR A 165 9.47 -13.97 19.23
N GLN A 166 10.59 -14.68 19.33
CA GLN A 166 11.07 -15.51 18.22
C GLN A 166 9.96 -16.44 17.73
N GLY A 167 9.84 -16.58 16.42
CA GLY A 167 8.79 -17.37 15.76
C GLY A 167 7.47 -16.61 15.53
N SER A 168 7.31 -15.40 16.06
CA SER A 168 6.14 -14.56 15.74
C SER A 168 6.12 -14.17 14.26
N LEU A 169 4.93 -14.05 13.68
CA LEU A 169 4.72 -13.55 12.32
C LEU A 169 4.23 -12.09 12.37
N LEU A 170 5.02 -11.19 11.77
CA LEU A 170 4.72 -9.76 11.71
C LEU A 170 4.14 -9.39 10.34
N LEU A 171 3.12 -8.53 10.35
CA LEU A 171 2.58 -7.91 9.14
C LEU A 171 2.88 -6.40 9.16
N PHE A 172 3.76 -5.96 8.26
CA PHE A 172 4.12 -4.55 8.10
C PHE A 172 3.25 -3.86 7.07
N ASN A 173 2.68 -2.70 7.46
CA ASN A 173 1.83 -1.86 6.62
C ASN A 173 0.72 -2.66 5.91
N LYS A 174 0.24 -3.72 6.56
CA LYS A 174 -0.75 -4.68 6.03
C LYS A 174 -0.37 -5.39 4.74
N CYS A 175 0.88 -5.30 4.29
CA CYS A 175 1.30 -5.78 2.96
C CYS A 175 2.53 -6.70 3.00
N LEU A 176 3.40 -6.61 4.00
CA LEU A 176 4.68 -7.35 4.02
C LEU A 176 4.71 -8.29 5.23
N LEU A 177 4.83 -9.60 5.00
CA LEU A 177 5.02 -10.58 6.06
C LEU A 177 6.50 -10.76 6.37
N LEU A 178 6.86 -10.82 7.65
CA LEU A 178 8.21 -11.12 8.11
C LEU A 178 8.17 -12.04 9.34
N ASN A 179 9.06 -13.04 9.38
CA ASN A 179 9.25 -13.89 10.56
C ASN A 179 10.19 -13.21 11.55
N VAL A 180 9.93 -13.35 12.85
CA VAL A 180 10.85 -12.91 13.89
C VAL A 180 11.89 -14.00 14.18
N GLU A 181 13.13 -13.71 13.84
CA GLU A 181 14.28 -14.60 14.08
C GLU A 181 14.79 -14.50 15.51
N ALA A 182 14.82 -13.28 16.06
CA ALA A 182 15.27 -13.04 17.42
C ALA A 182 14.69 -11.72 17.96
N VAL A 183 14.57 -11.63 19.29
CA VAL A 183 14.24 -10.37 19.98
C VAL A 183 15.26 -10.16 21.10
N LYS A 184 15.95 -9.02 21.07
CA LYS A 184 16.93 -8.64 22.10
C LYS A 184 16.55 -7.31 22.72
N LYS A 185 16.81 -7.17 24.02
CA LYS A 185 16.52 -5.95 24.78
C LYS A 185 17.81 -5.22 25.15
N TYR A 186 17.80 -3.90 24.99
CA TYR A 186 18.90 -3.00 25.28
C TYR A 186 18.44 -1.86 26.20
N SER A 187 19.39 -1.22 26.89
CA SER A 187 19.11 -0.06 27.74
C SER A 187 18.87 1.22 26.93
N SER A 188 19.43 1.30 25.71
CA SER A 188 19.36 2.49 24.86
C SER A 188 19.39 2.15 23.35
N PHE A 189 18.96 3.10 22.51
CA PHE A 189 19.10 2.99 21.06
C PHE A 189 20.57 3.00 20.64
N SER A 190 21.42 3.75 21.35
CA SER A 190 22.87 3.78 21.09
C SER A 190 23.49 2.39 21.25
N GLU A 191 23.20 1.72 22.38
CA GLU A 191 23.67 0.36 22.67
C GLU A 191 23.16 -0.64 21.63
N MET A 192 21.86 -0.56 21.29
CA MET A 192 21.25 -1.42 20.27
C MET A 192 21.97 -1.26 18.91
N LEU A 193 22.19 -0.03 18.46
CA LEU A 193 22.83 0.25 17.16
C LEU A 193 24.30 -0.20 17.12
N GLN A 194 25.00 -0.18 18.26
CA GLN A 194 26.35 -0.72 18.38
C GLN A 194 26.37 -2.25 18.33
N ALA A 195 25.39 -2.90 18.96
CA ALA A 195 25.33 -4.36 19.06
C ALA A 195 24.76 -5.06 17.80
N GLU A 196 23.77 -4.47 17.14
CA GLU A 196 23.02 -5.09 16.03
C GLU A 196 23.57 -4.78 14.63
N ILE A 197 24.73 -4.09 14.56
CA ILE A 197 25.32 -3.54 13.34
C ILE A 197 24.38 -2.51 12.69
N ILE A 198 24.76 -1.24 12.72
CA ILE A 198 23.89 -0.15 12.29
C ILE A 198 23.27 -0.33 10.91
N SER A 199 23.99 -0.90 9.92
CA SER A 199 23.47 -1.13 8.57
C SER A 199 22.29 -2.10 8.52
N ASN A 200 22.18 -3.04 9.46
CA ASN A 200 21.05 -3.97 9.54
C ASN A 200 19.79 -3.29 10.10
N VAL A 201 19.98 -2.22 10.89
CA VAL A 201 18.90 -1.46 11.54
C VAL A 201 18.49 -0.25 10.71
N LEU A 202 19.46 0.49 10.18
CA LEU A 202 19.33 1.74 9.43
C LEU A 202 20.34 1.73 8.27
N PRO A 203 20.04 1.04 7.14
CA PRO A 203 20.98 0.81 6.03
C PRO A 203 21.65 2.08 5.47
N ASP A 204 20.93 3.20 5.42
CA ASP A 204 21.46 4.45 4.86
C ASP A 204 22.28 5.29 5.86
N ILE A 205 22.45 4.81 7.10
CA ILE A 205 23.09 5.55 8.18
C ILE A 205 24.34 4.80 8.65
N SER A 206 25.46 5.53 8.75
CA SER A 206 26.76 4.95 9.13
C SER A 206 27.24 5.39 10.53
N SER A 207 26.67 6.44 11.12
CA SER A 207 27.00 6.92 12.48
C SER A 207 25.93 6.54 13.50
N ILE A 208 26.37 6.08 14.68
CA ILE A 208 25.49 5.78 15.81
C ILE A 208 24.73 7.04 16.25
N GLU A 209 25.40 8.19 16.29
CA GLU A 209 24.81 9.47 16.68
C GLU A 209 23.68 9.90 15.73
N GLU A 210 23.89 9.72 14.43
CA GLU A 210 22.86 9.96 13.41
C GLU A 210 21.71 8.97 13.53
N GLY A 211 22.01 7.69 13.78
CA GLY A 211 21.00 6.65 13.99
C GLY A 211 20.12 6.94 15.22
N VAL A 212 20.71 7.41 16.32
CA VAL A 212 19.94 7.84 17.51
C VAL A 212 19.04 9.02 17.16
N LYS A 213 19.51 10.01 16.37
CA LYS A 213 18.68 11.14 15.92
C LYS A 213 17.46 10.71 15.12
N VAL A 214 17.54 9.62 14.34
CA VAL A 214 16.37 9.03 13.66
C VAL A 214 15.31 8.62 14.70
N TYR A 215 15.69 7.86 15.72
CA TYR A 215 14.76 7.43 16.77
C TYR A 215 14.21 8.58 17.61
N ARG A 216 15.00 9.66 17.80
CA ARG A 216 14.57 10.87 18.53
C ARG A 216 13.42 11.62 17.87
N LYS A 217 13.19 11.43 16.56
CA LYS A 217 11.99 11.94 15.88
C LYS A 217 10.70 11.32 16.45
N PHE A 218 10.79 10.12 17.01
CA PHE A 218 9.66 9.34 17.49
C PHE A 218 9.63 9.22 19.01
N TYR A 219 10.77 9.10 19.68
CA TYR A 219 10.87 8.74 21.10
C TYR A 219 11.75 9.70 21.88
N THR A 220 11.29 10.11 23.06
CA THR A 220 12.08 10.93 23.98
C THR A 220 13.04 10.07 24.79
N GLU A 221 14.11 10.68 25.31
CA GLU A 221 15.12 9.99 26.12
C GLU A 221 14.56 9.43 27.41
N GLU A 222 13.60 10.13 28.03
CA GLU A 222 12.98 9.72 29.28
C GLU A 222 12.23 8.40 29.10
N ARG A 223 11.56 8.24 27.94
CA ARG A 223 10.85 6.99 27.62
C ARG A 223 11.82 5.86 27.32
N GLU A 224 12.87 6.14 26.56
CA GLU A 224 13.92 5.15 26.32
C GLU A 224 14.53 4.65 27.64
N LYS A 225 14.89 5.56 28.56
CA LYS A 225 15.42 5.20 29.88
C LYS A 225 14.40 4.40 30.72
N SER A 226 13.11 4.70 30.58
CA SER A 226 12.05 4.05 31.36
C SER A 226 11.73 2.63 30.88
N TYR A 227 11.73 2.41 29.56
CA TYR A 227 11.27 1.15 28.95
C TYR A 227 12.41 0.27 28.46
N GLY A 228 13.50 0.88 28.01
CA GLY A 228 14.52 0.26 27.16
C GLY A 228 14.07 0.14 25.70
N VAL A 229 14.87 -0.57 24.92
CA VAL A 229 14.71 -0.74 23.48
C VAL A 229 14.70 -2.23 23.12
N LEU A 230 13.89 -2.60 22.14
CA LEU A 230 13.89 -3.93 21.50
C LEU A 230 14.52 -3.82 20.12
N ALA A 231 15.44 -4.74 19.83
CA ALA A 231 15.81 -5.11 18.47
C ALA A 231 15.04 -6.36 18.08
N ILE A 232 14.26 -6.27 17.02
CA ILE A 232 13.47 -7.38 16.47
C ILE A 232 14.14 -7.78 15.15
N SER A 233 14.93 -8.86 15.18
CA SER A 233 15.55 -9.40 13.97
C SER A 233 14.51 -10.14 13.15
N VAL A 234 14.46 -9.87 11.85
CA VAL A 234 13.42 -10.36 10.94
C VAL A 234 13.99 -10.97 9.66
N SER A 235 13.26 -11.93 9.11
CA SER A 235 13.53 -12.56 7.82
C SER A 235 12.28 -12.61 6.96
N LYS A 236 12.44 -12.68 5.64
CA LYS A 236 11.32 -12.77 4.69
C LYS A 236 10.89 -14.23 4.50
N PRO A 237 9.63 -14.61 4.79
CA PRO A 237 9.11 -15.93 4.43
C PRO A 237 8.98 -16.08 2.91
N SER A 238 9.01 -17.32 2.46
CA SER A 238 8.91 -17.69 1.03
C SER A 238 7.61 -17.26 0.35
N ALA A 239 6.52 -17.16 1.09
CA ALA A 239 5.22 -16.74 0.58
C ALA A 239 4.87 -15.35 1.11
N GLN A 240 4.29 -14.51 0.25
CA GLN A 240 3.99 -13.12 0.55
C GLN A 240 2.60 -12.75 0.02
N PRO A 241 1.82 -11.96 0.79
CA PRO A 241 0.45 -11.65 0.40
C PRO A 241 0.42 -10.79 -0.87
N TYR A 242 1.43 -9.95 -1.12
CA TYR A 242 1.50 -9.18 -2.37
C TYR A 242 1.74 -10.06 -3.59
N THR A 243 2.43 -11.19 -3.45
CA THR A 243 2.61 -12.16 -4.53
C THR A 243 1.29 -12.88 -4.81
N THR A 244 0.59 -13.34 -3.77
CA THR A 244 -0.74 -13.97 -3.91
C THR A 244 -1.78 -12.99 -4.47
N MET A 245 -1.75 -11.71 -4.09
CA MET A 245 -2.60 -10.66 -4.68
C MET A 245 -2.24 -10.39 -6.14
N THR A 246 -0.95 -10.39 -6.50
CA THR A 246 -0.53 -10.34 -7.90
C THR A 246 -1.13 -11.50 -8.70
N ASP A 247 -1.08 -12.73 -8.19
CA ASP A 247 -1.68 -13.90 -8.85
C ASP A 247 -3.20 -13.74 -9.05
N ILE A 248 -3.91 -13.17 -8.06
CA ILE A 248 -5.34 -12.84 -8.19
C ILE A 248 -5.56 -11.87 -9.34
N LEU A 249 -4.81 -10.76 -9.40
CA LEU A 249 -4.95 -9.76 -10.46
C LEU A 249 -4.59 -10.32 -11.84
N VAL A 250 -3.58 -11.21 -11.91
CA VAL A 250 -3.20 -11.92 -13.13
C VAL A 250 -4.32 -12.83 -13.58
N GLY A 251 -4.89 -13.62 -12.66
CA GLY A 251 -6.01 -14.52 -12.95
C GLY A 251 -7.25 -13.77 -13.42
N LEU A 252 -7.62 -12.67 -12.75
CA LEU A 252 -8.77 -11.84 -13.13
C LEU A 252 -8.60 -11.22 -14.53
N GLY A 253 -7.40 -10.73 -14.85
CA GLY A 253 -7.14 -9.98 -16.07
C GLY A 253 -8.08 -8.77 -16.23
N TYR A 254 -8.14 -8.18 -17.43
CA TYR A 254 -9.02 -7.04 -17.67
C TYR A 254 -10.52 -7.38 -17.52
N ASP A 255 -10.90 -8.60 -17.92
CA ASP A 255 -12.30 -9.02 -17.95
C ASP A 255 -12.87 -9.24 -16.54
N GLY A 256 -12.15 -9.95 -15.68
CA GLY A 256 -12.55 -10.17 -14.29
C GLY A 256 -12.57 -8.87 -13.49
N LEU A 257 -11.57 -8.01 -13.69
CA LEU A 257 -11.55 -6.67 -13.07
C LEU A 257 -12.72 -5.80 -13.52
N GLY A 258 -13.05 -5.80 -14.81
CA GLY A 258 -14.21 -5.10 -15.35
C GLY A 258 -15.51 -5.58 -14.69
N ARG A 259 -15.69 -6.89 -14.54
CA ARG A 259 -16.87 -7.48 -13.86
C ARG A 259 -16.96 -7.07 -12.38
N LEU A 260 -15.85 -7.12 -11.63
CA LEU A 260 -15.82 -6.67 -10.24
C LEU A 260 -16.13 -5.17 -10.10
N LEU A 261 -15.80 -4.38 -11.12
CA LEU A 261 -16.13 -2.96 -11.20
C LEU A 261 -17.57 -2.70 -11.72
N GLY A 262 -18.35 -3.75 -11.99
CA GLY A 262 -19.71 -3.65 -12.51
C GLY A 262 -19.80 -3.17 -13.96
N MET A 263 -18.73 -3.33 -14.74
CA MET A 263 -18.68 -2.92 -16.14
C MET A 263 -19.34 -3.98 -17.02
N ALA A 264 -20.22 -3.53 -17.93
CA ALA A 264 -20.85 -4.41 -18.90
C ALA A 264 -19.89 -4.70 -20.07
N ARG A 265 -19.80 -5.97 -20.50
CA ARG A 265 -19.16 -6.31 -21.76
C ARG A 265 -20.11 -5.97 -22.90
N THR A 266 -19.76 -4.98 -23.71
CA THR A 266 -20.50 -4.67 -24.94
C THR A 266 -19.58 -4.84 -26.14
N ALA A 267 -20.08 -5.38 -27.24
CA ALA A 267 -19.28 -5.52 -28.46
C ALA A 267 -18.71 -4.15 -28.89
N GLY A 268 -17.38 -4.08 -29.07
CA GLY A 268 -16.68 -2.86 -29.49
C GLY A 268 -16.03 -2.04 -28.36
N THR A 269 -16.16 -2.43 -27.09
CA THR A 269 -15.39 -1.80 -26.00
C THR A 269 -13.95 -2.29 -25.95
N VAL A 270 -13.02 -1.40 -25.63
CA VAL A 270 -11.61 -1.76 -25.41
C VAL A 270 -11.50 -2.51 -24.08
N PRO A 271 -10.79 -3.66 -24.02
CA PRO A 271 -10.71 -4.48 -22.79
C PRO A 271 -10.16 -3.74 -21.57
N ASP A 272 -9.21 -2.82 -21.76
CA ASP A 272 -8.59 -2.01 -20.70
C ASP A 272 -9.31 -0.66 -20.46
N GLY A 273 -10.53 -0.51 -20.98
CA GLY A 273 -11.30 0.72 -20.89
C GLY A 273 -11.86 0.98 -19.49
N LEU A 274 -11.24 1.90 -18.73
CA LEU A 274 -11.80 2.43 -17.48
C LEU A 274 -12.63 3.69 -17.72
N PRO A 275 -13.74 3.90 -16.97
CA PRO A 275 -14.58 5.09 -17.10
C PRO A 275 -13.74 6.35 -16.86
N PRO A 276 -13.89 7.41 -17.67
CA PRO A 276 -13.10 8.62 -17.53
C PRO A 276 -13.27 9.22 -16.13
N PRO A 277 -12.22 9.86 -15.57
CA PRO A 277 -12.31 10.52 -14.27
C PRO A 277 -13.46 11.53 -14.26
N ARG A 278 -14.19 11.68 -13.15
CA ARG A 278 -15.29 12.66 -13.05
C ARG A 278 -14.79 14.08 -13.29
N SER A 279 -13.57 14.39 -12.86
CA SER A 279 -12.90 15.65 -13.15
C SER A 279 -12.79 15.92 -14.65
N ALA A 280 -12.46 14.91 -15.46
CA ALA A 280 -12.42 15.01 -16.91
C ALA A 280 -13.82 15.21 -17.50
N LEU A 281 -14.83 14.51 -16.98
CA LEU A 281 -16.24 14.68 -17.38
C LEU A 281 -16.74 16.10 -17.05
N ILE A 282 -16.53 16.57 -15.82
CA ILE A 282 -16.90 17.92 -15.37
C ILE A 282 -16.18 18.97 -16.22
N SER A 283 -14.87 18.83 -16.44
CA SER A 283 -14.10 19.73 -17.31
C SER A 283 -14.64 19.77 -18.74
N SER A 284 -15.01 18.62 -19.29
CA SER A 284 -15.64 18.55 -20.61
C SER A 284 -17.01 19.25 -20.63
N CYS A 285 -17.83 19.04 -19.59
CA CYS A 285 -19.12 19.73 -19.45
C CYS A 285 -18.94 21.24 -19.29
N MET A 286 -17.97 21.71 -18.51
CA MET A 286 -17.73 23.15 -18.29
C MET A 286 -17.18 23.85 -19.54
N ARG A 287 -16.35 23.16 -20.35
CA ARG A 287 -15.91 23.67 -21.65
C ARG A 287 -17.06 23.90 -22.63
N LEU A 288 -18.13 23.10 -22.55
CA LEU A 288 -19.33 23.31 -23.37
C LEU A 288 -20.16 24.53 -22.93
N HIS A 289 -19.99 25.02 -21.70
CA HIS A 289 -20.72 26.17 -21.14
C HIS A 289 -19.98 27.50 -21.33
N GLN A 290 -18.76 27.51 -21.86
CA GLN A 290 -18.08 28.72 -22.33
C GLN A 290 -18.20 28.79 -23.86
N PRO A 291 -19.32 29.28 -24.42
CA PRO A 291 -19.32 29.65 -25.84
C PRO A 291 -18.23 30.71 -26.01
N ASN A 292 -17.34 30.51 -26.98
CA ASN A 292 -16.28 31.47 -27.32
C ASN A 292 -16.84 32.90 -27.30
N GLU A 293 -16.43 33.74 -26.33
CA GLU A 293 -16.76 35.17 -26.34
C GLU A 293 -16.07 35.94 -27.47
N HIS A 294 -15.45 35.24 -28.43
CA HIS A 294 -14.72 35.83 -29.54
C HIS A 294 -15.56 36.17 -30.79
N GLU A 295 -16.88 35.97 -30.78
CA GLU A 295 -17.79 36.36 -31.87
C GLU A 295 -18.85 37.41 -31.48
N ARG A 296 -18.49 38.41 -30.67
CA ARG A 296 -19.28 39.66 -30.57
C ARG A 296 -18.43 40.90 -30.72
N MET A 297 -17.68 41.01 -31.81
CA MET A 297 -17.23 42.31 -32.29
C MET A 297 -17.07 42.36 -33.82
N VAL A 298 -18.07 41.88 -34.56
CA VAL A 298 -18.24 42.22 -35.98
C VAL A 298 -19.70 42.62 -36.17
N GLY A 299 -19.99 43.91 -35.99
CA GLY A 299 -21.36 44.39 -36.08
C GLY A 299 -21.57 45.84 -35.65
N ARG A 300 -20.66 46.75 -36.01
CA ARG A 300 -20.97 48.18 -36.15
C ARG A 300 -20.26 48.70 -37.40
N ARG A 301 -21.01 48.77 -38.50
CA ARG A 301 -20.84 49.82 -39.50
C ARG A 301 -21.93 50.84 -39.27
#